data_AF-A0A9D9QA04-F1
#
_entry.id   AF-A0A9D9QA04-F1
#
_cell.length_a   1.000
_cell.length_b   1.000
_cell.length_c   1.000
_cell.angle_alpha   90.00
_cell.angle_beta   90.00
_cell.angle_gamma   90.00
#
_symmetry.space_group_name_H-M   'P 1'
#
loop_
_entity.id
_entity.type
_entity.pdbx_description
1 polymer ?
#
loop_
_entity_poly.entity_id
_entity_poly.type
_entity_poly.pdbx_seq_one_letter_code
_entity_poly.pdbx_strand_id
1 'polypeptide(L)'
;MIKKLLFALGLAAALFVNAGGQNSRPPLPIEYRVPSDGSGLWWIDKEHEVTFTGLTGWSTMTFSLPLKEELPAGSYVQFSVCLENKGTKAPQDYIVEINEDDVWRSEAGCTFETVDSKVRHPSTFLHIFKLQKAVSDTLFVRCRVNSPLTTGGERLQRVEPENSVALKCRGYVGARLISLGGALPAEEKNLLLIGNSFTYYFGEPIILQEIAFSQGLKLNITASLKGGQTFRQHCGLRMTSSSIKNGSYDYAILQGQSQEPARWAADRKANADVKVAFGELCDKIRLCSPDCKIFIENTWSYPGADNGGFATEDKFFKLLEKGTLKLSRS
;
A
#
# COMPACT_ATOMS: atom_id res chain seq x y z
N MET A 1 4.00 -9.10 -19.52
CA MET A 1 2.77 -8.76 -18.77
C MET A 1 3.00 -7.58 -17.83
N ILE A 2 3.93 -7.65 -16.86
CA ILE A 2 4.14 -6.55 -15.87
C ILE A 2 4.54 -5.19 -16.47
N LYS A 3 5.35 -5.17 -17.56
CA LYS A 3 5.64 -3.92 -18.30
C LYS A 3 4.38 -3.27 -18.89
N LYS A 4 3.37 -4.06 -19.27
CA LYS A 4 2.07 -3.56 -19.74
C LYS A 4 1.20 -3.08 -18.58
N LEU A 5 1.28 -3.73 -17.40
CA LEU A 5 0.63 -3.28 -16.17
C LEU A 5 1.20 -1.95 -15.65
N LEU A 6 2.53 -1.82 -15.58
CA LEU A 6 3.23 -0.59 -15.21
C LEU A 6 2.96 0.54 -16.21
N PHE A 7 2.84 0.22 -17.49
CA PHE A 7 2.43 1.17 -18.51
C PHE A 7 0.95 1.61 -18.34
N ALA A 8 0.06 0.69 -17.98
CA ALA A 8 -1.34 1.00 -17.67
C ALA A 8 -1.48 1.89 -16.41
N LEU A 9 -0.64 1.68 -15.39
CA LEU A 9 -0.52 2.57 -14.22
C LEU A 9 0.00 3.95 -14.59
N GLY A 10 1.05 4.03 -15.43
CA GLY A 10 1.54 5.30 -15.96
C GLY A 10 0.50 6.06 -16.80
N LEU A 11 -0.34 5.34 -17.55
CA LEU A 11 -1.47 5.90 -18.29
C LEU A 11 -2.61 6.37 -17.38
N ALA A 12 -2.93 5.61 -16.33
CA ALA A 12 -3.91 6.01 -15.32
C ALA A 12 -3.44 7.30 -14.62
N ALA A 13 -2.18 7.36 -14.19
CA ALA A 13 -1.57 8.55 -13.62
C ALA A 13 -1.59 9.75 -14.59
N ALA A 14 -1.30 9.54 -15.88
CA ALA A 14 -1.36 10.59 -16.91
C ALA A 14 -2.80 11.07 -17.23
N LEU A 15 -3.81 10.19 -17.14
CA LEU A 15 -5.22 10.55 -17.28
C LEU A 15 -5.71 11.46 -16.13
N PHE A 16 -5.16 11.31 -14.92
CA PHE A 16 -5.46 12.21 -13.79
C PHE A 16 -4.76 13.59 -13.90
N VAL A 17 -3.63 13.68 -14.61
CA VAL A 17 -2.88 14.93 -14.83
C VAL A 17 -3.60 15.86 -15.82
N ASN A 18 -4.41 15.33 -16.74
CA ASN A 18 -5.06 16.13 -17.79
C ASN A 18 -6.42 16.74 -17.38
N ALA A 19 -6.90 16.49 -16.15
CA ALA A 19 -8.11 17.13 -15.60
C ALA A 19 -7.72 18.45 -14.91
N GLY A 20 -7.50 19.49 -15.71
CA GLY A 20 -7.08 20.80 -15.23
C GLY A 20 -8.10 21.49 -14.30
N GLY A 21 -7.56 22.33 -13.40
CA GLY A 21 -8.26 23.48 -12.82
C GLY A 21 -9.25 23.20 -11.70
N GLN A 22 -8.88 23.67 -10.51
CA GLN A 22 -9.67 23.69 -9.26
C GLN A 22 -9.85 22.35 -8.55
N ASN A 23 -10.06 22.46 -7.23
CA ASN A 23 -10.28 21.42 -6.22
C ASN A 23 -11.44 20.44 -6.51
N SER A 24 -11.90 20.29 -7.75
CA SER A 24 -12.88 19.28 -8.15
C SER A 24 -12.17 17.96 -8.44
N ARG A 25 -12.28 17.04 -7.47
CA ARG A 25 -12.07 15.60 -7.65
C ARG A 25 -12.73 15.17 -8.97
N PRO A 26 -12.01 14.57 -9.92
CA PRO A 26 -12.64 14.04 -11.12
C PRO A 26 -13.62 12.92 -10.73
N PRO A 27 -14.82 12.85 -11.34
CA PRO A 27 -15.71 11.72 -11.13
C PRO A 27 -15.06 10.49 -11.77
N LEU A 28 -14.66 9.51 -10.95
CA LEU A 28 -14.41 8.18 -11.50
C LEU A 28 -15.77 7.55 -11.90
N PRO A 29 -15.81 6.49 -12.73
CA PRO A 29 -17.04 5.84 -13.21
C PRO A 29 -17.90 5.14 -12.12
N ILE A 30 -17.60 5.40 -10.85
CA ILE A 30 -18.21 4.80 -9.66
C ILE A 30 -18.63 5.99 -8.77
N GLU A 31 -19.91 6.12 -8.43
CA GLU A 31 -20.40 7.26 -7.64
C GLU A 31 -19.76 7.32 -6.25
N TYR A 32 -19.04 8.40 -5.97
CA TYR A 32 -18.56 8.76 -4.63
C TYR A 32 -19.65 9.52 -3.89
N ARG A 33 -20.23 8.94 -2.84
CA ARG A 33 -20.95 9.76 -1.84
C ARG A 33 -19.98 10.19 -0.76
N VAL A 34 -19.85 11.51 -0.62
CA VAL A 34 -19.19 12.17 0.51
C VAL A 34 -20.28 12.46 1.54
N PRO A 35 -20.22 11.91 2.76
CA PRO A 35 -21.10 12.34 3.85
C PRO A 35 -20.85 13.83 4.14
N SER A 36 -21.92 14.59 4.36
CA SER A 36 -21.85 16.04 4.61
C SER A 36 -21.08 16.42 5.90
N ASP A 37 -20.69 15.44 6.72
CA ASP A 37 -19.98 15.63 7.99
C ASP A 37 -18.44 15.51 7.88
N GLY A 38 -17.91 15.19 6.70
CA GLY A 38 -16.45 15.11 6.48
C GLY A 38 -15.77 13.87 7.08
N SER A 39 -16.53 12.81 7.36
CA SER A 39 -16.01 11.48 7.64
C SER A 39 -15.78 10.69 6.33
N GLY A 40 -14.58 10.13 6.13
CA GLY A 40 -14.35 8.92 5.29
C GLY A 40 -14.67 9.00 3.79
N LEU A 41 -13.65 8.91 2.92
CA LEU A 41 -13.87 8.34 1.59
C LEU A 41 -14.01 6.82 1.76
N TRP A 42 -15.24 6.32 1.74
CA TRP A 42 -15.54 4.89 1.71
C TRP A 42 -15.62 4.45 0.25
N TRP A 43 -14.88 3.40 -0.11
CA TRP A 43 -15.18 2.65 -1.32
C TRP A 43 -16.27 1.66 -0.97
N ILE A 44 -17.49 2.08 -1.29
CA ILE A 44 -18.73 1.34 -1.15
C ILE A 44 -18.90 0.61 -2.47
N ASP A 45 -18.71 -0.70 -2.49
CA ASP A 45 -19.47 -1.49 -3.46
C ASP A 45 -20.94 -1.23 -3.10
N LYS A 46 -21.73 -0.73 -4.06
CA LYS A 46 -23.15 -0.39 -3.85
C LYS A 46 -23.97 -1.58 -3.33
N GLU A 47 -23.42 -2.79 -3.39
CA GLU A 47 -24.10 -4.02 -3.04
C GLU A 47 -23.67 -4.65 -1.72
N HIS A 48 -22.53 -4.28 -1.12
CA HIS A 48 -21.99 -4.98 0.05
C HIS A 48 -21.36 -4.00 1.06
N GLU A 49 -22.02 -3.81 2.20
CA GLU A 49 -21.50 -2.98 3.31
C GLU A 49 -20.41 -3.73 4.08
N VAL A 50 -19.15 -3.28 3.97
CA VAL A 50 -18.09 -3.74 4.89
C VAL A 50 -18.37 -3.17 6.28
N THR A 51 -18.73 -4.03 7.23
CA THR A 51 -18.93 -3.60 8.61
C THR A 51 -17.62 -3.72 9.37
N PHE A 52 -17.19 -2.63 10.00
CA PHE A 52 -16.07 -2.60 10.91
C PHE A 52 -16.60 -2.64 12.34
N THR A 53 -16.44 -3.78 13.00
CA THR A 53 -16.56 -3.82 14.45
C THR A 53 -15.20 -3.44 15.00
N GLY A 54 -15.15 -2.46 15.91
CA GLY A 54 -13.91 -1.93 16.48
C GLY A 54 -13.04 -2.99 17.17
N LEU A 55 -12.14 -2.55 18.06
CA LEU A 55 -11.30 -3.49 18.82
C LEU A 55 -12.17 -4.46 19.64
N THR A 56 -12.34 -5.70 19.17
CA THR A 56 -12.99 -6.78 19.90
C THR A 56 -11.95 -7.43 20.81
N GLY A 57 -12.24 -7.54 22.12
CA GLY A 57 -11.35 -8.20 23.09
C GLY A 57 -9.96 -7.56 23.24
N TRP A 58 -9.82 -6.25 23.01
CA TRP A 58 -8.59 -5.46 23.26
C TRP A 58 -7.36 -5.86 22.43
N SER A 59 -7.50 -6.61 21.33
CA SER A 59 -6.34 -7.01 20.51
C SER A 59 -6.67 -7.39 19.05
N THR A 60 -7.94 -7.34 18.65
CA THR A 60 -8.37 -7.72 17.30
C THR A 60 -9.25 -6.63 16.69
N MET A 61 -9.05 -6.35 15.41
CA MET A 61 -9.93 -5.52 14.60
C MET A 61 -10.62 -6.43 13.59
N THR A 62 -11.95 -6.45 13.55
CA THR A 62 -12.69 -7.39 12.70
C THR A 62 -13.45 -6.65 11.61
N PHE A 63 -13.33 -7.15 10.39
CA PHE A 63 -13.96 -6.68 9.17
C PHE A 63 -14.88 -7.79 8.69
N SER A 64 -16.09 -7.43 8.27
CA SER A 64 -17.03 -8.40 7.73
C SER A 64 -17.60 -7.94 6.41
N LEU A 65 -17.83 -8.91 5.53
CA LEU A 65 -18.49 -8.74 4.24
C LEU A 65 -19.72 -9.66 4.23
N PRO A 66 -20.94 -9.11 4.34
CA PRO A 66 -22.17 -9.87 4.12
C PRO A 66 -22.18 -10.43 2.70
N LEU A 67 -22.51 -11.70 2.56
CA LEU A 67 -22.50 -12.41 1.28
C LEU A 67 -23.93 -12.60 0.79
N LYS A 68 -24.19 -12.23 -0.47
CA LYS A 68 -25.48 -12.53 -1.12
C LYS A 68 -25.60 -14.01 -1.50
N GLU A 69 -24.47 -14.62 -1.84
CA GLU A 69 -24.34 -16.01 -2.25
C GLU A 69 -23.11 -16.61 -1.58
N GLU A 70 -23.10 -17.92 -1.38
CA GLU A 70 -21.95 -18.63 -0.83
C GLU A 70 -20.70 -18.44 -1.71
N LEU A 71 -19.56 -18.18 -1.08
CA LEU A 71 -18.27 -18.25 -1.73
C LEU A 71 -17.75 -19.68 -1.64
N PRO A 72 -17.64 -20.43 -2.75
CA PRO A 72 -17.15 -21.80 -2.70
C PRO A 72 -15.67 -21.87 -2.33
N ALA A 73 -15.24 -23.02 -1.81
CA ALA A 73 -13.83 -23.31 -1.61
C ALA A 73 -13.04 -23.07 -2.91
N GLY A 74 -11.87 -22.46 -2.79
CA GLY A 74 -11.03 -22.05 -3.92
C GLY A 74 -11.29 -20.63 -4.44
N SER A 75 -12.35 -19.95 -3.96
CA SER A 75 -12.59 -18.53 -4.28
C SER A 75 -11.47 -17.63 -3.75
N TYR A 76 -11.20 -16.55 -4.47
CA TYR A 76 -10.22 -15.55 -4.06
C TYR A 76 -10.90 -14.34 -3.43
N VAL A 77 -10.32 -13.86 -2.34
CA VAL A 77 -10.82 -12.71 -1.58
C VAL A 77 -9.68 -11.72 -1.46
N GLN A 78 -9.90 -10.48 -1.89
CA GLN A 78 -8.95 -9.40 -1.63
C GLN A 78 -9.32 -8.70 -0.33
N PHE A 79 -8.33 -8.55 0.55
CA PHE A 79 -8.44 -7.70 1.73
C PHE A 79 -7.33 -6.65 1.73
N SER A 80 -7.70 -5.40 1.97
CA SER A 80 -6.77 -4.30 2.16
C SER A 80 -7.21 -3.43 3.33
N VAL A 81 -6.24 -2.89 4.06
CA VAL A 81 -6.52 -1.99 5.17
C VAL A 81 -5.39 -0.98 5.34
N CYS A 82 -5.77 0.26 5.65
CA CYS A 82 -4.87 1.35 5.98
C CYS A 82 -5.13 1.80 7.42
N LEU A 83 -4.18 1.48 8.30
CA LEU A 83 -4.27 1.74 9.73
C LEU A 83 -3.34 2.88 10.16
N GLU A 84 -3.89 3.87 10.83
CA GLU A 84 -3.15 4.98 11.42
C GLU A 84 -2.74 4.62 12.84
N ASN A 85 -1.43 4.65 13.11
CA ASN A 85 -0.91 4.45 14.46
C ASN A 85 -1.05 5.73 15.30
N LYS A 86 -1.43 5.60 16.58
CA LYS A 86 -1.55 6.73 17.52
C LYS A 86 -0.27 6.96 18.35
N GLY A 87 0.88 6.98 17.68
CA GLY A 87 2.18 7.24 18.33
C GLY A 87 2.95 5.97 18.71
N THR A 88 3.96 6.12 19.57
CA THR A 88 4.97 5.07 19.84
C THR A 88 4.47 3.91 20.71
N LYS A 89 3.29 4.03 21.32
CA LYS A 89 2.70 3.01 22.18
C LYS A 89 1.80 2.01 21.45
N ALA A 90 1.55 2.22 20.15
CA ALA A 90 0.75 1.31 19.33
C ALA A 90 1.44 -0.07 19.17
N PRO A 91 0.69 -1.17 18.98
CA PRO A 91 1.28 -2.47 18.67
C PRO A 91 2.19 -2.41 17.46
N GLN A 92 3.36 -3.05 17.54
CA GLN A 92 4.38 -2.99 16.50
C GLN A 92 3.94 -3.69 15.20
N ASP A 93 3.22 -4.80 15.29
CA ASP A 93 2.72 -5.51 14.13
C ASP A 93 1.42 -6.27 14.41
N TYR A 94 0.76 -6.60 13.30
CA TYR A 94 -0.47 -7.35 13.26
C TYR A 94 -0.31 -8.55 12.32
N ILE A 95 -0.95 -9.65 12.68
CA ILE A 95 -1.23 -10.76 11.79
C ILE A 95 -2.66 -10.63 11.27
N VAL A 96 -2.84 -10.91 9.98
CA VAL A 96 -4.14 -10.88 9.32
C VAL A 96 -4.64 -12.30 9.14
N GLU A 97 -5.87 -12.54 9.57
CA GLU A 97 -6.51 -13.85 9.59
C GLU A 97 -7.88 -13.77 8.90
N ILE A 98 -8.20 -14.77 8.08
CA ILE A 98 -9.51 -14.97 7.47
C ILE A 98 -10.26 -16.07 8.24
N ASN A 99 -11.56 -15.89 8.43
CA ASN A 99 -12.41 -16.89 9.05
C ASN A 99 -13.02 -17.80 7.97
N GLU A 100 -12.86 -19.10 8.14
CA GLU A 100 -13.40 -20.12 7.25
C GLU A 100 -14.05 -21.19 8.12
N ASP A 101 -15.39 -21.22 8.18
CA ASP A 101 -16.14 -22.22 8.96
C ASP A 101 -15.73 -22.20 10.46
N ASP A 102 -15.85 -21.01 11.07
CA ASP A 102 -15.45 -20.70 12.46
C ASP A 102 -13.95 -20.91 12.79
N VAL A 103 -13.13 -21.27 11.81
CA VAL A 103 -11.68 -21.41 11.96
C VAL A 103 -10.97 -20.18 11.43
N TRP A 104 -10.22 -19.50 12.30
CA TRP A 104 -9.34 -18.40 11.90
C TRP A 104 -8.01 -18.94 11.37
N ARG A 105 -7.63 -18.51 10.16
CA ARG A 105 -6.41 -18.93 9.48
C ARG A 105 -5.63 -17.73 8.97
N SER A 106 -4.30 -17.81 9.01
CA SER A 106 -3.40 -16.88 8.32
C SER A 106 -2.59 -17.59 7.23
N GLU A 107 -1.95 -16.81 6.36
CA GLU A 107 -0.99 -17.30 5.35
C GLU A 107 0.41 -16.78 5.69
N ALA A 108 1.44 -17.46 5.17
CA ALA A 108 2.81 -16.98 5.33
C ALA A 108 2.93 -15.56 4.75
N GLY A 109 3.50 -14.63 5.52
CA GLY A 109 3.63 -13.24 5.10
C GLY A 109 2.39 -12.37 5.30
N CYS A 110 1.29 -12.89 5.84
CA CYS A 110 0.09 -12.10 6.21
C CYS A 110 0.30 -11.32 7.51
N THR A 111 1.40 -10.60 7.62
CA THR A 111 1.68 -9.66 8.71
C THR A 111 2.00 -8.30 8.14
N PHE A 112 1.74 -7.25 8.92
CA PHE A 112 2.22 -5.91 8.60
C PHE A 112 2.68 -5.19 9.86
N GLU A 113 3.80 -4.50 9.73
CA GLU A 113 4.30 -3.62 10.78
C GLU A 113 3.59 -2.28 10.74
N THR A 114 3.40 -1.70 11.91
CA THR A 114 2.99 -0.32 12.06
C THR A 114 4.18 0.64 11.99
N VAL A 115 3.93 1.82 11.46
CA VAL A 115 4.95 2.87 11.35
C VAL A 115 5.41 3.31 12.75
N ASP A 116 6.72 3.22 13.00
CA ASP A 116 7.33 3.83 14.18
C ASP A 116 7.46 5.34 13.99
N SER A 117 6.51 6.07 14.57
CA SER A 117 6.44 7.52 14.47
C SER A 117 5.61 8.11 15.61
N LYS A 118 6.05 9.26 16.12
CA LYS A 118 5.26 10.12 17.03
C LYS A 118 4.10 10.82 16.32
N VAL A 119 4.21 10.98 15.00
CA VAL A 119 3.16 11.54 14.13
C VAL A 119 2.33 10.40 13.54
N ARG A 120 1.02 10.61 13.47
CA ARG A 120 0.04 9.71 12.86
C ARG A 120 0.40 9.39 11.40
N HIS A 121 0.85 8.17 11.15
CA HIS A 121 1.15 7.69 9.80
C HIS A 121 0.41 6.39 9.48
N PRO A 122 -0.01 6.23 8.22
CA PRO A 122 -0.68 5.02 7.78
C PRO A 122 0.31 3.86 7.68
N SER A 123 -0.17 2.68 8.02
CA SER A 123 0.45 1.39 7.74
C SER A 123 -0.53 0.64 6.85
N THR A 124 -0.06 0.09 5.74
CA THR A 124 -0.93 -0.50 4.71
C THR A 124 -0.72 -1.99 4.66
N PHE A 125 -1.81 -2.74 4.59
CA PHE A 125 -1.82 -4.16 4.29
C PHE A 125 -2.70 -4.41 3.06
N LEU A 126 -2.27 -5.34 2.22
CA LEU A 126 -2.99 -5.77 1.03
C LEU A 126 -2.66 -7.23 0.77
N HIS A 127 -3.67 -8.09 0.71
CA HIS A 127 -3.47 -9.51 0.44
C HIS A 127 -4.65 -10.11 -0.31
N ILE A 128 -4.38 -11.14 -1.11
CA ILE A 128 -5.41 -11.99 -1.70
C ILE A 128 -5.37 -13.35 -1.01
N PHE A 129 -6.40 -13.63 -0.23
CA PHE A 129 -6.63 -14.95 0.35
C PHE A 129 -7.23 -15.89 -0.70
N LYS A 130 -6.81 -17.15 -0.66
CA LYS A 130 -7.53 -18.24 -1.33
C LYS A 130 -8.29 -19.01 -0.27
N LEU A 131 -9.61 -19.07 -0.39
CA LEU A 131 -10.45 -19.85 0.51
C LEU A 131 -10.14 -21.34 0.35
N GLN A 132 -9.90 -22.02 1.46
CA GLN A 132 -9.75 -23.46 1.60
C GLN A 132 -11.10 -24.15 1.83
N LYS A 133 -12.06 -23.44 2.44
CA LYS A 133 -13.43 -23.90 2.65
C LYS A 133 -14.43 -22.91 2.05
N ALA A 134 -15.66 -23.39 1.85
CA ALA A 134 -16.75 -22.49 1.48
C ALA A 134 -17.10 -21.56 2.65
N VAL A 135 -17.57 -20.36 2.34
CA VAL A 135 -18.04 -19.38 3.33
C VAL A 135 -19.42 -18.88 2.91
N SER A 136 -20.39 -19.05 3.80
CA SER A 136 -21.79 -18.64 3.62
C SER A 136 -22.10 -17.48 4.57
N ASP A 137 -23.19 -16.75 4.29
CA ASP A 137 -23.73 -15.62 5.07
C ASP A 137 -22.82 -14.40 5.23
N THR A 138 -21.67 -14.54 5.88
CA THR A 138 -20.75 -13.43 6.16
C THR A 138 -19.30 -13.91 6.18
N LEU A 139 -18.47 -13.27 5.36
CA LEU A 139 -17.04 -13.46 5.40
C LEU A 139 -16.40 -12.54 6.43
N PHE A 140 -15.55 -13.07 7.30
CA PHE A 140 -14.80 -12.28 8.27
C PHE A 140 -13.30 -12.30 8.01
N VAL A 141 -12.68 -11.13 8.16
CA VAL A 141 -11.23 -10.97 8.22
C VAL A 141 -10.90 -10.18 9.48
N ARG A 142 -9.84 -10.54 10.19
CA ARG A 142 -9.38 -9.77 11.36
C ARG A 142 -7.90 -9.45 11.29
N CYS A 143 -7.55 -8.29 11.83
CA CYS A 143 -6.18 -7.93 12.16
C CYS A 143 -5.98 -8.14 13.66
N ARG A 144 -5.18 -9.13 14.04
CA ARG A 144 -4.86 -9.45 15.43
C ARG A 144 -3.46 -8.96 15.76
N VAL A 145 -3.28 -8.37 16.95
CA VAL A 145 -1.94 -8.02 17.43
C VAL A 145 -1.06 -9.27 17.45
N ASN A 146 0.14 -9.16 16.87
CA ASN A 146 1.06 -10.27 16.73
C ASN A 146 2.34 -10.08 17.57
N SER A 147 2.86 -8.86 17.66
CA SER A 147 4.05 -8.55 18.45
C SER A 147 3.73 -8.23 19.93
N PRO A 148 4.57 -8.70 20.87
CA PRO A 148 4.52 -8.28 22.27
C PRO A 148 5.16 -6.90 22.50
N LEU A 149 5.53 -6.17 21.45
CA LEU A 149 6.19 -4.87 21.51
C LEU A 149 5.31 -3.75 20.97
N THR A 150 5.56 -2.55 21.47
CA THR A 150 5.05 -1.30 20.91
C THR A 150 5.94 -0.83 19.77
N THR A 151 5.44 0.08 18.94
CA THR A 151 6.23 0.71 17.86
C THR A 151 7.53 1.34 18.34
N GLY A 152 7.57 1.87 19.57
CA GLY A 152 8.76 2.45 20.21
C GLY A 152 9.70 1.42 20.86
N GLY A 153 9.40 0.12 20.77
CA GLY A 153 10.25 -0.96 21.27
C GLY A 153 10.02 -1.34 22.74
N GLU A 154 9.00 -0.78 23.40
CA GLU A 154 8.64 -1.15 24.77
C GLU A 154 7.75 -2.41 24.77
N ARG A 155 7.68 -3.13 25.90
CA ARG A 155 6.74 -4.25 26.03
C ARG A 155 5.29 -3.74 25.99
N LEU A 156 4.50 -4.28 25.06
CA LEU A 156 3.06 -4.02 24.97
C LEU A 156 2.37 -4.64 26.18
N GLN A 157 1.84 -3.80 27.07
CA GLN A 157 1.11 -4.26 28.26
C GLN A 157 -0.37 -4.54 27.95
N ARG A 158 -1.05 -3.59 27.30
CA ARG A 158 -2.45 -3.66 26.88
C ARG A 158 -2.72 -2.70 25.74
N VAL A 159 -3.65 -3.05 24.83
CA VAL A 159 -4.15 -2.13 23.81
C VAL A 159 -5.41 -1.44 24.32
N GLU A 160 -5.35 -0.13 24.33
CA GLU A 160 -6.36 0.84 24.74
C GLU A 160 -6.62 1.81 23.57
N PRO A 161 -7.75 2.55 23.55
CA PRO A 161 -8.06 3.49 22.48
C PRO A 161 -6.95 4.54 22.20
N GLU A 162 -6.18 4.95 23.21
CA GLU A 162 -5.11 5.94 23.13
C GLU A 162 -3.77 5.41 22.61
N ASN A 163 -3.53 4.10 22.72
CA ASN A 163 -2.31 3.42 22.25
C ASN A 163 -2.66 2.32 21.23
N SER A 164 -3.71 2.53 20.45
CA SER A 164 -4.17 1.64 19.39
C SER A 164 -3.88 2.21 18.00
N VAL A 165 -4.40 1.50 17.00
CA VAL A 165 -4.51 1.97 15.62
C VAL A 165 -5.96 2.37 15.33
N ALA A 166 -6.15 3.21 14.32
CA ALA A 166 -7.48 3.57 13.82
C ALA A 166 -7.54 3.42 12.31
N LEU A 167 -8.72 3.15 11.76
CA LEU A 167 -8.93 3.29 10.32
C LEU A 167 -8.69 4.75 9.92
N LYS A 168 -7.98 4.96 8.81
CA LYS A 168 -7.69 6.30 8.34
C LYS A 168 -8.86 6.85 7.51
N CYS A 169 -9.44 7.97 7.94
CA CYS A 169 -10.69 8.48 7.38
C CYS A 169 -10.53 9.55 6.28
N ARG A 170 -9.33 10.07 5.96
CA ARG A 170 -9.20 11.24 5.04
C ARG A 170 -8.19 11.07 3.92
N GLY A 171 -8.69 10.81 2.71
CA GLY A 171 -7.87 10.73 1.49
C GLY A 171 -7.17 9.38 1.31
N TYR A 172 -7.72 8.29 1.88
CA TYR A 172 -7.15 6.94 1.83
C TYR A 172 -8.28 5.93 1.61
N VAL A 173 -7.96 4.77 1.05
CA VAL A 173 -8.82 3.59 1.16
C VAL A 173 -8.64 3.05 2.59
N GLY A 174 -9.63 3.29 3.46
CA GLY A 174 -9.54 2.91 4.88
C GLY A 174 -9.48 1.39 5.07
N ALA A 175 -10.45 0.67 4.53
CA ALA A 175 -10.44 -0.78 4.41
C ALA A 175 -11.22 -1.20 3.16
N ARG A 176 -10.88 -2.35 2.60
CA ARG A 176 -11.58 -2.96 1.48
C ARG A 176 -11.54 -4.47 1.63
N LEU A 177 -12.70 -5.12 1.50
CA LEU A 177 -12.85 -6.56 1.51
C LEU A 177 -13.80 -6.91 0.37
N ILE A 178 -13.31 -7.62 -0.65
CA ILE A 178 -14.11 -8.01 -1.81
C ILE A 178 -13.84 -9.45 -2.22
N SER A 179 -14.84 -10.10 -2.82
CA SER A 179 -14.63 -11.33 -3.57
C SER A 179 -14.08 -11.01 -4.96
N LEU A 180 -13.01 -11.69 -5.36
CA LEU A 180 -12.46 -11.65 -6.72
C LEU A 180 -13.00 -12.79 -7.59
N GLY A 181 -13.82 -13.69 -7.04
CA GLY A 181 -14.37 -14.87 -7.71
C GLY A 181 -13.41 -16.06 -7.80
N GLY A 182 -13.76 -17.05 -8.62
CA GLY A 182 -13.08 -18.36 -8.68
C GLY A 182 -12.12 -18.57 -9.86
N ALA A 183 -11.88 -17.57 -10.71
CA ALA A 183 -10.96 -17.70 -11.83
C ALA A 183 -9.54 -18.00 -11.31
N LEU A 184 -8.94 -19.10 -11.78
CA LEU A 184 -7.62 -19.53 -11.33
C LEU A 184 -6.54 -18.56 -11.86
N PRO A 185 -5.80 -17.85 -11.00
CA PRO A 185 -4.54 -17.26 -11.41
C PRO A 185 -3.62 -18.39 -11.89
N ALA A 186 -3.12 -18.27 -13.12
CA ALA A 186 -2.18 -19.20 -13.72
C ALA A 186 -0.76 -19.04 -13.15
N GLU A 187 -0.48 -17.88 -12.55
CA GLU A 187 0.81 -17.51 -12.00
C GLU A 187 0.64 -16.77 -10.68
N GLU A 188 1.61 -16.93 -9.78
CA GLU A 188 1.71 -16.18 -8.53
C GLU A 188 3.08 -15.49 -8.47
N LYS A 189 3.09 -14.21 -8.06
CA LYS A 189 4.30 -13.40 -7.94
C LYS A 189 4.31 -12.56 -6.68
N ASN A 190 5.49 -12.42 -6.10
CA ASN A 190 5.71 -11.58 -4.92
C ASN A 190 6.27 -10.21 -5.33
N LEU A 191 5.61 -9.15 -4.88
CA LEU A 191 5.98 -7.76 -5.14
C LEU A 191 6.24 -7.03 -3.83
N LEU A 192 7.42 -6.41 -3.73
CA LEU A 192 7.75 -5.45 -2.70
C LEU A 192 7.46 -4.02 -3.20
N LEU A 193 6.60 -3.29 -2.52
CA LEU A 193 6.40 -1.85 -2.72
C LEU A 193 7.10 -1.08 -1.61
N ILE A 194 8.03 -0.20 -1.96
CA ILE A 194 8.61 0.78 -1.04
C ILE A 194 8.29 2.16 -1.57
N GLY A 195 7.60 2.95 -0.78
CA GLY A 195 7.13 4.25 -1.24
C GLY A 195 6.49 5.08 -0.15
N ASN A 196 5.83 6.13 -0.60
CA ASN A 196 5.19 7.11 0.24
C ASN A 196 3.78 7.40 -0.24
N SER A 197 3.33 8.61 0.06
CA SER A 197 1.97 9.03 -0.17
C SER A 197 1.58 9.10 -1.63
N PHE A 198 2.53 9.25 -2.55
CA PHE A 198 2.22 9.18 -3.98
C PHE A 198 1.75 7.76 -4.34
N THR A 199 2.48 6.72 -3.93
CA THR A 199 2.10 5.33 -4.21
C THR A 199 0.75 4.96 -3.60
N TYR A 200 0.45 5.32 -2.34
CA TYR A 200 -0.80 4.86 -1.70
C TYR A 200 -2.04 5.74 -1.89
N TYR A 201 -1.91 7.04 -2.20
CA TYR A 201 -3.04 7.98 -2.04
C TYR A 201 -4.27 7.62 -2.88
N PHE A 202 -4.05 7.14 -4.10
CA PHE A 202 -5.12 6.80 -5.03
C PHE A 202 -5.47 5.31 -5.04
N GLY A 203 -5.02 4.54 -4.03
CA GLY A 203 -5.25 3.11 -3.99
C GLY A 203 -4.50 2.34 -5.09
N GLU A 204 -3.41 2.90 -5.61
CA GLU A 204 -2.62 2.30 -6.70
C GLU A 204 -2.25 0.82 -6.43
N PRO A 205 -1.80 0.41 -5.22
CA PRO A 205 -1.47 -0.98 -4.97
C PRO A 205 -2.67 -1.91 -5.11
N ILE A 206 -3.86 -1.45 -4.70
CA ILE A 206 -5.11 -2.22 -4.79
C ILE A 206 -5.45 -2.41 -6.27
N ILE A 207 -5.48 -1.31 -7.03
CA ILE A 207 -5.79 -1.30 -8.46
C ILE A 207 -4.79 -2.18 -9.23
N LEU A 208 -3.50 -2.08 -8.93
CA LEU A 208 -2.46 -2.92 -9.52
C LEU A 208 -2.73 -4.40 -9.27
N GLN A 209 -3.09 -4.76 -8.03
CA GLN A 209 -3.37 -6.14 -7.66
C GLN A 209 -4.62 -6.69 -8.36
N GLU A 210 -5.68 -5.88 -8.49
CA GLU A 210 -6.90 -6.27 -9.22
C GLU A 210 -6.66 -6.41 -10.72
N ILE A 211 -5.93 -5.46 -11.33
CA ILE A 211 -5.57 -5.56 -12.74
C ILE A 211 -4.72 -6.82 -12.96
N ALA A 212 -3.72 -7.09 -12.11
CA ALA A 212 -2.93 -8.31 -12.22
C ALA A 212 -3.82 -9.56 -12.13
N PHE A 213 -4.73 -9.59 -11.15
CA PHE A 213 -5.64 -10.71 -10.94
C PHE A 213 -6.55 -10.94 -12.15
N SER A 214 -7.11 -9.87 -12.74
CA SER A 214 -7.92 -9.94 -13.96
C SER A 214 -7.17 -10.52 -15.17
N GLN A 215 -5.83 -10.47 -15.14
CA GLN A 215 -4.95 -11.02 -16.16
C GLN A 215 -4.44 -12.43 -15.81
N GLY A 216 -5.00 -13.07 -14.78
CA GLY A 216 -4.60 -14.40 -14.34
C GLY A 216 -3.31 -14.45 -13.53
N LEU A 217 -2.88 -13.33 -12.94
CA LEU A 217 -1.70 -13.22 -12.08
C LEU A 217 -2.11 -12.85 -10.65
N LYS A 218 -1.91 -13.75 -9.69
CA LYS A 218 -2.00 -13.41 -8.27
C LYS A 218 -0.74 -12.67 -7.85
N LEU A 219 -0.88 -11.42 -7.47
CA LEU A 219 0.23 -10.58 -7.04
C LEU A 219 0.18 -10.41 -5.51
N ASN A 220 1.08 -11.08 -4.78
CA ASN A 220 1.23 -10.89 -3.35
C ASN A 220 2.04 -9.63 -3.09
N ILE A 221 1.43 -8.62 -2.49
CA ILE A 221 2.05 -7.31 -2.29
C ILE A 221 2.46 -7.15 -0.83
N THR A 222 3.77 -7.02 -0.58
CA THR A 222 4.27 -6.49 0.69
C THR A 222 4.57 -5.01 0.51
N ALA A 223 4.03 -4.16 1.39
CA ALA A 223 4.07 -2.71 1.23
C ALA A 223 4.75 -2.02 2.43
N SER A 224 5.80 -1.25 2.15
CA SER A 224 6.45 -0.33 3.09
C SER A 224 6.18 1.11 2.66
N LEU A 225 5.03 1.61 3.11
CA LEU A 225 4.41 2.84 2.62
C LEU A 225 4.27 3.87 3.73
N LYS A 226 5.16 4.87 3.77
CA LYS A 226 5.15 5.93 4.80
C LYS A 226 5.17 7.30 4.14
N GLY A 227 4.25 8.19 4.54
CA GLY A 227 4.12 9.52 3.94
C GLY A 227 5.40 10.35 3.99
N GLY A 228 5.69 11.05 2.89
CA GLY A 228 6.82 11.99 2.77
C GLY A 228 8.23 11.40 2.77
N GLN A 229 8.37 10.07 2.71
CA GLN A 229 9.70 9.45 2.75
C GLN A 229 10.53 9.73 1.50
N THR A 230 11.82 10.00 1.72
CA THR A 230 12.87 9.94 0.70
C THR A 230 13.49 8.54 0.59
N PHE A 231 14.25 8.24 -0.46
CA PHE A 231 15.01 6.98 -0.54
C PHE A 231 15.94 6.79 0.67
N ARG A 232 16.61 7.86 1.09
CA ARG A 232 17.51 7.85 2.25
C ARG A 232 16.77 7.52 3.54
N GLN A 233 15.59 8.07 3.74
CA GLN A 233 14.81 7.78 4.94
C GLN A 233 14.28 6.34 4.94
N HIS A 234 13.90 5.79 3.78
CA HIS A 234 13.58 4.37 3.64
C HIS A 234 14.76 3.45 4.00
N CYS A 235 16.00 3.84 3.70
CA CYS A 235 17.19 3.04 4.08
C CYS A 235 17.30 2.82 5.59
N GLY A 236 16.84 3.77 6.40
CA GLY A 236 16.85 3.72 7.86
C GLY A 236 15.51 3.33 8.48
N LEU A 237 14.46 3.12 7.69
CA LEU A 237 13.13 2.82 8.21
C LEU A 237 13.02 1.34 8.56
N ARG A 238 12.70 1.05 9.84
CA ARG A 238 12.57 -0.34 10.35
C ARG A 238 11.59 -1.16 9.51
N MET A 239 10.38 -0.66 9.30
CA MET A 239 9.36 -1.32 8.49
C MET A 239 9.87 -1.67 7.08
N THR A 240 10.64 -0.78 6.44
CA THR A 240 11.25 -1.06 5.12
C THR A 240 12.28 -2.17 5.22
N SER A 241 13.15 -2.13 6.23
CA SER A 241 14.14 -3.19 6.46
C SER A 241 13.49 -4.55 6.73
N SER A 242 12.41 -4.60 7.52
CA SER A 242 11.66 -5.82 7.79
C SER A 242 10.97 -6.35 6.53
N SER A 243 10.29 -5.49 5.76
CA SER A 243 9.70 -5.88 4.48
C SER A 243 10.74 -6.43 3.51
N ILE A 244 11.93 -5.83 3.41
CA ILE A 244 13.02 -6.36 2.57
C ILE A 244 13.45 -7.77 3.04
N LYS A 245 13.59 -7.97 4.36
CA LYS A 245 14.03 -9.24 4.95
C LYS A 245 13.05 -10.39 4.75
N ASN A 246 11.76 -10.13 4.51
CA ASN A 246 10.81 -11.17 4.13
C ASN A 246 11.25 -11.92 2.86
N GLY A 247 11.98 -11.24 1.97
CA GLY A 247 12.62 -11.84 0.80
C GLY A 247 11.66 -12.49 -0.19
N SER A 248 12.19 -13.36 -1.05
CA SER A 248 11.45 -14.11 -2.07
C SER A 248 10.64 -13.25 -3.05
N TYR A 249 11.07 -12.01 -3.30
CA TYR A 249 10.40 -11.09 -4.22
C TYR A 249 10.82 -11.33 -5.66
N ASP A 250 9.85 -11.51 -6.55
CA ASP A 250 10.08 -11.48 -8.00
C ASP A 250 10.31 -10.04 -8.50
N TYR A 251 9.63 -9.08 -7.86
CA TYR A 251 9.61 -7.68 -8.27
C TYR A 251 9.71 -6.76 -7.06
N ALA A 252 10.33 -5.60 -7.25
CA ALA A 252 10.24 -4.48 -6.33
C ALA A 252 9.94 -3.19 -7.09
N ILE A 253 9.10 -2.32 -6.54
CA ILE A 253 8.85 -0.96 -7.05
C ILE A 253 9.25 0.02 -5.96
N LEU A 254 10.16 0.92 -6.30
CA LEU A 254 10.71 1.92 -5.38
C LEU A 254 10.25 3.32 -5.77
N GLN A 255 9.78 4.06 -4.77
CA GLN A 255 9.37 5.44 -4.89
C GLN A 255 9.97 6.25 -3.73
N GLY A 256 10.76 7.27 -4.07
CA GLY A 256 11.35 8.22 -3.11
C GLY A 256 10.44 9.43 -2.94
N GLN A 257 10.95 10.55 -2.43
CA GLN A 257 10.15 11.78 -2.43
C GLN A 257 9.93 12.23 -3.89
N SER A 258 8.74 12.78 -4.16
CA SER A 258 8.22 12.97 -5.54
C SER A 258 9.09 13.82 -6.47
N GLN A 259 10.06 14.56 -5.96
CA GLN A 259 10.96 15.40 -6.73
C GLN A 259 12.40 14.87 -6.75
N GLU A 260 12.75 13.82 -6.00
CA GLU A 260 14.13 13.33 -5.86
C GLU A 260 14.80 13.02 -7.22
N PRO A 261 14.17 12.27 -8.16
CA PRO A 261 14.81 12.00 -9.44
C PRO A 261 15.01 13.28 -10.26
N ALA A 262 14.02 14.20 -10.24
CA ALA A 262 14.11 15.47 -10.95
C ALA A 262 15.18 16.41 -10.38
N ARG A 263 15.27 16.52 -9.04
CA ARG A 263 16.31 17.31 -8.34
C ARG A 263 17.70 16.76 -8.61
N TRP A 264 17.85 15.43 -8.59
CA TRP A 264 19.11 14.79 -8.93
C TRP A 264 19.52 15.00 -10.39
N ALA A 265 18.56 14.98 -11.33
CA ALA A 265 18.83 15.28 -12.72
C ALA A 265 19.22 16.74 -12.98
N ALA A 266 18.70 17.67 -12.16
CA ALA A 266 18.99 19.10 -12.22
C ALA A 266 20.38 19.43 -11.68
N ASP A 267 20.73 18.91 -10.50
CA ASP A 267 22.04 19.06 -9.87
C ASP A 267 22.46 17.75 -9.19
N ARG A 268 23.35 17.00 -9.86
CA ARG A 268 23.85 15.71 -9.38
C ARG A 268 24.78 15.84 -8.19
N LYS A 269 25.48 16.96 -8.04
CA LYS A 269 26.45 17.15 -6.96
C LYS A 269 25.71 17.50 -5.69
N ALA A 270 24.77 18.45 -5.76
CA ALA A 270 23.96 18.85 -4.60
C ALA A 270 23.03 17.73 -4.12
N ASN A 271 22.56 16.85 -5.02
CA ASN A 271 21.61 15.78 -4.68
C ASN A 271 22.22 14.38 -4.85
N ALA A 272 23.53 14.23 -4.69
CA ALA A 272 24.23 12.96 -4.89
C ALA A 272 23.66 11.81 -4.04
N ASP A 273 23.13 12.13 -2.85
CA ASP A 273 22.56 11.18 -1.91
C ASP A 273 21.38 10.37 -2.50
N VAL A 274 20.61 10.96 -3.43
CA VAL A 274 19.47 10.28 -4.10
C VAL A 274 19.94 8.98 -4.76
N LYS A 275 21.04 9.04 -5.53
CA LYS A 275 21.60 7.85 -6.20
C LYS A 275 22.17 6.86 -5.19
N VAL A 276 22.88 7.34 -4.17
CA VAL A 276 23.49 6.48 -3.15
C VAL A 276 22.42 5.71 -2.39
N ALA A 277 21.38 6.39 -1.91
CA ALA A 277 20.29 5.77 -1.17
C ALA A 277 19.47 4.81 -2.03
N PHE A 278 19.20 5.16 -3.29
CA PHE A 278 18.52 4.26 -4.23
C PHE A 278 19.34 2.97 -4.45
N GLY A 279 20.65 3.09 -4.67
CA GLY A 279 21.56 1.95 -4.79
C GLY A 279 21.58 1.08 -3.52
N GLU A 280 21.66 1.70 -2.34
CA GLU A 280 21.63 0.99 -1.06
C GLU A 280 20.33 0.18 -0.86
N LEU A 281 19.17 0.74 -1.22
CA LEU A 281 17.91 -0.01 -1.21
C LEU A 281 17.94 -1.19 -2.18
N CYS A 282 18.44 -0.97 -3.40
CA CYS A 282 18.57 -2.04 -4.39
C CYS A 282 19.47 -3.18 -3.90
N ASP A 283 20.60 -2.85 -3.29
CA ASP A 283 21.55 -3.83 -2.77
C ASP A 283 20.95 -4.62 -1.60
N LYS A 284 20.24 -3.95 -0.67
CA LYS A 284 19.51 -4.62 0.42
C LYS A 284 18.44 -5.56 -0.11
N ILE A 285 17.70 -5.16 -1.15
CA ILE A 285 16.67 -6.01 -1.78
C ILE A 285 17.33 -7.23 -2.44
N ARG A 286 18.38 -7.03 -3.24
CA ARG A 286 19.07 -8.14 -3.91
C ARG A 286 19.76 -9.09 -2.95
N LEU A 287 20.18 -8.61 -1.79
CA LEU A 287 20.73 -9.48 -0.73
C LEU A 287 19.68 -10.49 -0.21
N CYS A 288 18.42 -10.08 -0.09
CA CYS A 288 17.32 -10.93 0.38
C CYS A 288 16.49 -11.56 -0.75
N SER A 289 16.65 -11.10 -1.99
CA SER A 289 15.94 -11.57 -3.19
C SER A 289 16.83 -11.37 -4.44
N PRO A 290 17.81 -12.27 -4.67
CA PRO A 290 18.85 -12.07 -5.69
C PRO A 290 18.32 -11.85 -7.12
N ASP A 291 17.23 -12.52 -7.49
CA ASP A 291 16.63 -12.45 -8.81
C ASP A 291 15.55 -11.35 -8.96
N CYS A 292 15.37 -10.53 -7.91
CA CYS A 292 14.33 -9.50 -7.88
C CYS A 292 14.56 -8.44 -8.97
N LYS A 293 13.54 -8.22 -9.80
CA LYS A 293 13.52 -7.14 -10.79
C LYS A 293 13.01 -5.87 -10.15
N ILE A 294 13.91 -4.88 -10.03
CA ILE A 294 13.63 -3.61 -9.38
C ILE A 294 13.22 -2.56 -10.40
N PHE A 295 12.11 -1.89 -10.13
CA PHE A 295 11.59 -0.76 -10.87
C PHE A 295 11.59 0.49 -9.99
N ILE A 296 11.61 1.64 -10.64
CA ILE A 296 11.42 2.94 -10.00
C ILE A 296 10.12 3.54 -10.51
N GLU A 297 9.25 3.97 -9.60
CA GLU A 297 7.99 4.63 -9.90
C GLU A 297 8.26 6.07 -10.34
N ASN A 298 7.68 6.49 -11.47
CA ASN A 298 7.64 7.90 -11.83
C ASN A 298 6.48 8.58 -11.10
N THR A 299 6.75 9.77 -10.58
CA THR A 299 5.75 10.61 -9.91
C THR A 299 5.18 11.68 -10.85
N TRP A 300 4.38 12.57 -10.30
CA TRP A 300 3.77 13.69 -11.03
C TRP A 300 4.09 15.03 -10.37
N SER A 301 3.90 16.10 -11.13
CA SER A 301 4.07 17.47 -10.66
C SER A 301 3.01 17.79 -9.61
N TYR A 302 3.35 18.65 -8.65
CA TYR A 302 2.35 19.27 -7.78
C TYR A 302 2.29 20.76 -8.13
N PRO A 303 1.13 21.33 -8.48
CA PRO A 303 1.03 22.73 -8.93
C PRO A 303 1.49 23.76 -7.89
N GLY A 304 1.53 23.37 -6.60
CA GLY A 304 2.00 24.24 -5.52
C GLY A 304 3.50 24.55 -5.59
N ALA A 305 3.87 25.73 -5.09
CA ALA A 305 5.25 26.22 -5.01
C ALA A 305 6.00 26.17 -6.36
N ASP A 306 5.37 26.67 -7.43
CA ASP A 306 5.99 26.80 -8.75
C ASP A 306 6.47 25.45 -9.32
N ASN A 307 5.53 24.50 -9.40
CA ASN A 307 5.77 23.11 -9.79
C ASN A 307 6.81 22.42 -8.91
N GLY A 308 6.81 22.71 -7.59
CA GLY A 308 7.79 22.16 -6.67
C GLY A 308 9.19 22.75 -6.76
N GLY A 309 9.31 24.00 -7.20
CA GLY A 309 10.57 24.71 -7.41
C GLY A 309 11.19 24.52 -8.79
N PHE A 310 10.41 24.06 -9.77
CA PHE A 310 10.89 23.74 -11.13
C PHE A 310 10.48 24.77 -12.18
N ALA A 311 9.74 25.84 -11.82
CA ALA A 311 9.19 26.86 -12.72
C ALA A 311 8.04 26.37 -13.61
N THR A 312 8.23 25.26 -14.31
CA THR A 312 7.20 24.71 -15.20
C THR A 312 7.04 23.21 -15.00
N GLU A 313 5.83 22.74 -15.24
CA GLU A 313 5.50 21.32 -15.27
C GLU A 313 6.35 20.58 -16.32
N ASP A 314 6.49 21.16 -17.52
CA ASP A 314 7.37 20.63 -18.57
C ASP A 314 8.81 20.43 -18.11
N LYS A 315 9.35 21.40 -17.36
CA LYS A 315 10.72 21.30 -16.84
C LYS A 315 10.81 20.22 -15.77
N PHE A 316 9.82 20.12 -14.89
CA PHE A 316 9.73 19.03 -13.91
C PHE A 316 9.72 17.67 -14.61
N PHE A 317 8.82 17.42 -15.55
CA PHE A 317 8.70 16.12 -16.21
C PHE A 317 9.94 15.73 -17.02
N LYS A 318 10.53 16.67 -17.77
CA LYS A 318 11.80 16.42 -18.51
C LYS A 318 12.92 16.00 -17.56
N LEU A 319 13.02 16.62 -16.39
CA LEU A 319 14.03 16.29 -15.39
C LEU A 319 13.71 14.98 -14.66
N LEU A 320 12.44 14.74 -14.34
CA LEU A 320 11.96 13.51 -13.72
C LEU A 320 12.31 12.30 -14.59
N GLU A 321 11.90 12.32 -15.86
CA GLU A 321 12.20 11.25 -16.83
C GLU A 321 13.71 11.00 -16.92
N LYS A 322 14.50 12.07 -17.09
CA LYS A 322 15.96 11.99 -17.15
C LYS A 322 16.57 11.40 -15.88
N GLY A 323 16.05 11.76 -14.71
CA GLY A 323 16.49 11.26 -13.41
C GLY A 323 16.19 9.78 -13.24
N THR A 324 14.93 9.40 -13.43
CA THR A 324 14.44 8.03 -13.32
C THR A 324 15.14 7.08 -14.29
N LEU A 325 15.33 7.49 -15.55
CA LEU A 325 16.07 6.70 -16.54
C LEU A 325 17.53 6.49 -16.16
N LYS A 326 18.14 7.44 -15.45
CA LYS A 326 19.53 7.32 -15.00
C LYS A 326 19.65 6.48 -13.72
N LEU A 327 18.69 6.56 -12.81
CA LEU A 327 18.63 5.70 -11.62
C LEU A 327 18.36 4.24 -11.99
N SER A 328 17.46 3.97 -12.94
CA SER A 328 17.15 2.60 -13.36
C SER A 328 18.27 1.88 -14.11
N ARG A 329 19.33 2.60 -14.51
CA ARG A 329 20.51 2.06 -15.22
C ARG A 329 21.75 1.94 -14.33
N SER A 330 21.67 2.37 -13.08
CA SER A 330 22.76 2.25 -12.10
C SER A 330 22.62 0.99 -11.26
#